data_AF-A0A1I2F290-F1
#
_entry.id   AF-A0A1I2F290-F1
#
_cell.length_a   1.000
_cell.length_b   1.000
_cell.length_c   1.000
_cell.angle_alpha   90.00
_cell.angle_beta   90.00
_cell.angle_gamma   90.00
#
_symmetry.space_group_name_H-M   'P 1'
#
loop_
_entity.id
_entity.type
_entity.pdbx_description
1 polymer ?
#
loop_
_entity_poly.entity_id
_entity_poly.type
_entity_poly.pdbx_seq_one_letter_code
_entity_poly.pdbx_strand_id
1 'polypeptide(L)' 'MEDGPDGPCGAAALARINAAHARHRLANDDMLYVLTTFVTEPARVIERYGRRPLLPAEREAACRF' A
#
# COMPACT_ATOMS: atom_id res chain seq x y z
N MET A 1 5.05 -16.29 6.55
CA MET A 1 4.49 -14.93 6.69
C MET A 1 3.01 -15.15 6.93
N GLU A 2 2.65 -15.47 8.18
CA GLU A 2 1.49 -16.34 8.42
C GLU A 2 0.12 -15.67 8.42
N ASP A 3 0.03 -14.34 8.41
CA ASP A 3 -1.27 -13.68 8.33
C ASP A 3 -1.19 -12.53 7.33
N GLY A 4 -1.59 -12.80 6.08
CA GLY A 4 -1.85 -11.75 5.09
C GLY A 4 -2.96 -10.79 5.57
N PRO A 5 -3.46 -9.89 4.70
CA PRO A 5 -4.53 -8.95 5.06
C PRO A 5 -5.76 -9.64 5.67
N ASP A 6 -6.06 -10.86 5.23
CA ASP A 6 -7.19 -11.66 5.67
C ASP A 6 -6.94 -12.44 6.98
N GLY A 7 -5.69 -12.50 7.44
CA GLY A 7 -5.36 -13.12 8.71
C GLY A 7 -5.73 -12.23 9.91
N PRO A 8 -5.81 -12.78 11.13
CA PRO A 8 -6.22 -12.05 12.33
C PRO A 8 -5.38 -10.78 12.58
N CYS A 9 -4.07 -10.84 12.32
CA CYS A 9 -3.19 -9.66 12.44
C CYS A 9 -3.53 -8.59 11.38
N GLY A 10 -3.72 -8.99 10.12
CA GLY A 10 -4.09 -8.10 9.03
C GLY A 10 -5.43 -7.43 9.26
N ALA A 11 -6.45 -8.20 9.66
CA ALA A 11 -7.77 -7.69 9.99
C ALA A 11 -7.73 -6.67 11.15
N ALA A 12 -6.95 -6.95 12.20
CA ALA A 12 -6.77 -6.02 13.32
C ALA A 12 -6.07 -4.72 12.90
N ALA A 13 -5.06 -4.81 12.02
CA ALA A 13 -4.39 -3.64 11.47
C ALA A 13 -5.33 -2.78 10.62
N LEU A 14 -6.12 -3.40 9.72
CA LEU A 14 -7.12 -2.72 8.91
C LEU A 14 -8.19 -2.03 9.76
N ALA A 15 -8.70 -2.70 10.80
CA ALA A 15 -9.66 -2.11 11.72
C ALA A 15 -9.09 -0.86 12.41
N ARG A 16 -7.82 -0.90 12.83
CA ARG A 16 -7.14 0.25 13.46
C ARG A 16 -6.96 1.42 12.48
N ILE A 17 -6.58 1.14 11.24
CA ILE A 17 -6.45 2.15 10.18
C ILE A 17 -7.81 2.79 9.88
N ASN A 18 -8.86 1.99 9.74
CA ASN A 18 -10.22 2.49 9.48
C ASN A 18 -10.71 3.37 10.64
N ALA A 19 -10.47 2.97 11.89
CA ALA A 19 -10.83 3.78 13.06
C ALA A 19 -10.09 5.12 13.11
N ALA A 20 -8.82 5.16 12.69
CA ALA A 20 -8.06 6.41 12.60
C ALA A 20 -8.65 7.37 11.57
N HIS A 21 -9.02 6.87 10.39
CA HIS A 21 -9.59 7.68 9.31
C HIS A 21 -11.04 8.08 9.55
N ALA A 22 -11.84 7.26 10.25
CA ALA A 22 -13.26 7.53 10.53
C ALA A 22 -13.52 8.86 11.28
N ARG A 23 -12.48 9.43 11.90
CA ARG A 23 -12.53 10.74 12.57
C ARG A 23 -12.55 11.92 11.59
N HIS A 24 -12.27 11.68 10.32
CA HIS A 24 -12.15 12.68 9.27
C HIS A 24 -13.18 12.43 8.17
N ARG A 25 -13.79 13.50 7.65
CA ARG A 25 -14.71 13.42 6.52
C ARG A 25 -13.93 13.44 5.21
N LEU A 26 -13.24 12.35 4.92
CA LEU A 26 -12.45 12.16 3.69
C LEU A 26 -13.35 11.61 2.59
N ALA A 27 -13.24 12.16 1.38
CA ALA A 27 -13.87 11.55 0.22
C ALA A 27 -13.13 10.25 -0.15
N ASN A 28 -13.85 9.27 -0.68
CA ASN A 28 -13.23 8.02 -1.12
C ASN A 28 -12.16 8.27 -2.20
N ASP A 29 -12.37 9.25 -3.07
CA ASP A 29 -11.42 9.60 -4.13
C ASP A 29 -10.10 10.14 -3.55
N ASP A 30 -10.14 10.89 -2.45
CA ASP A 30 -8.93 11.35 -1.75
C ASP A 30 -8.17 10.16 -1.15
N MET A 31 -8.88 9.20 -0.57
CA MET A 31 -8.30 7.96 -0.03
C MET A 31 -7.65 7.13 -1.14
N LEU A 32 -8.32 6.97 -2.29
CA LEU A 32 -7.81 6.23 -3.45
C LEU A 32 -6.60 6.93 -4.08
N TYR A 33 -6.62 8.25 -4.16
CA TYR A 33 -5.46 9.04 -4.61
C TYR A 33 -4.24 8.75 -3.74
N VAL A 34 -4.40 8.80 -2.41
CA VAL A 34 -3.33 8.49 -1.47
C VAL A 34 -2.90 7.02 -1.58
N LEU A 35 -3.82 6.07 -1.61
CA LEU A 35 -3.51 4.63 -1.76
C LEU A 35 -2.71 4.33 -3.04
N THR A 36 -2.99 5.04 -4.13
CA THR A 36 -2.24 4.90 -5.38
C THR A 36 -0.76 5.21 -5.17
N THR A 37 -0.44 6.22 -4.34
CA THR A 37 0.96 6.61 -4.09
C THR A 37 1.76 5.50 -3.38
N PHE A 38 1.13 4.66 -2.56
CA PHE A 38 1.78 3.50 -1.95
C PHE A 38 2.21 2.42 -2.96
N VAL A 39 1.60 2.40 -4.14
CA VAL A 39 1.95 1.45 -5.21
C VAL A 39 2.91 2.10 -6.21
N THR A 40 2.68 3.34 -6.62
CA THR A 40 3.44 3.98 -7.71
C THR A 40 4.73 4.65 -7.27
N GLU A 41 4.73 5.34 -6.12
CA GLU A 41 5.87 6.15 -5.70
C GLU A 41 7.09 5.31 -5.29
N PRO A 42 6.96 4.15 -4.62
CA PRO A 42 8.11 3.32 -4.29
C PRO A 42 8.90 2.91 -5.54
N ALA A 43 8.22 2.53 -6.63
CA ALA A 43 8.87 2.18 -7.88
C ALA A 43 9.67 3.35 -8.47
N ARG A 44 9.12 4.57 -8.44
CA ARG A 44 9.79 5.79 -8.93
C ARG A 44 10.99 6.17 -8.07
N VAL A 45 10.86 6.06 -6.75
CA VAL A 45 11.96 6.33 -5.80
C VAL A 45 13.09 5.33 -6.00
N ILE A 46 12.78 4.04 -6.12
CA ILE A 46 13.78 2.99 -6.37
C ILE A 46 14.46 3.20 -7.72
N GLU A 47 13.72 3.58 -8.76
CA GLU A 47 14.30 3.87 -10.07
C GLU A 47 15.27 5.05 -10.05
N ARG A 48 14.97 6.09 -9.26
CA ARG A 48 15.81 7.29 -9.20
C ARG A 48 16.97 7.20 -8.21
N TYR A 49 16.78 6.52 -7.09
CA TYR A 49 17.70 6.55 -5.94
C TYR A 49 18.10 5.16 -5.42
N GLY A 50 17.49 4.10 -5.92
CA GLY A 50 17.75 2.73 -5.46
C GLY A 50 19.11 2.20 -5.91
N ARG A 51 19.55 1.12 -5.27
CA ARG A 51 20.80 0.41 -5.64
C ARG A 51 20.75 -0.16 -7.06
N ARG A 52 19.56 -0.57 -7.52
CA ARG A 52 19.26 -1.03 -8.88
C ARG A 52 17.77 -0.83 -9.20
N PRO A 53 17.37 -0.81 -10.50
CA PRO A 53 15.96 -0.84 -10.88
C PRO A 53 15.26 -2.12 -10.42
N LEU A 54 13.94 -2.03 -10.22
CA LEU A 54 13.07 -3.20 -10.04
C LEU A 54 13.02 -4.04 -11.32
N LEU A 55 13.14 -5.35 -11.17
CA LEU A 55 12.88 -6.33 -12.23
C LEU A 55 11.38 -6.34 -12.58
N PRO A 56 11.00 -6.78 -13.78
CA PRO A 56 9.59 -6.89 -14.18
C PRO A 56 8.75 -7.69 -13.17
N ALA A 57 9.26 -8.83 -12.69
CA ALA A 57 8.58 -9.67 -11.71
C ALA A 57 8.41 -8.98 -10.34
N GLU A 58 9.38 -8.14 -9.93
CA GLU A 58 9.28 -7.37 -8.67
C GLU A 58 8.21 -6.27 -8.80
N ARG A 59 8.10 -5.63 -9.97
CA ARG A 59 7.04 -4.65 -10.26
C ARG A 59 5.66 -5.30 -10.29
N GLU A 60 5.54 -6.48 -10.90
CA GLU A 60 4.27 -7.21 -10.95
C GLU A 60 3.83 -7.66 -9.56
N ALA A 61 4.73 -8.23 -8.76
CA ALA A 61 4.45 -8.67 -7.40
C ALA A 61 4.02 -7.49 -6.49
N ALA A 62 4.55 -6.29 -6.72
CA ALA A 62 4.19 -5.09 -5.96
C ALA A 62 2.76 -4.57 -6.27
N CYS A 63 2.16 -4.97 -7.38
CA CYS A 63 0.84 -4.51 -7.83
C CYS A 63 -0.24 -5.59 -7.74
N ARG A 64 0.12 -6.82 -7.37
CA ARG A 64 -0.80 -7.97 -7.27
C ARG A 64 -0.98 -8.32 -5.79
N PHE A 65 -2.18 -8.08 -5.27
CA PHE A 65 -2.58 -8.35 -3.88
C PHE A 65 -3.63 -9.46 -3.85
#